data_AF-A0A941NHS9-F1
#
_entry.id   AF-A0A941NHS9-F1
#
_cell.length_a   1.000
_cell.length_b   1.000
_cell.length_c   1.000
_cell.angle_alpha   90.00
_cell.angle_beta   90.00
_cell.angle_gamma   90.00
#
_symmetry.space_group_name_H-M   'P 1'
#
loop_
_entity.id
_entity.type
_entity.pdbx_description
1 polymer ?
#
loop_
_entity_poly.entity_id
_entity_poly.type
_entity_poly.pdbx_seq_one_letter_code
_entity_poly.pdbx_strand_id
1 'polypeptide(L)'
;TDYNSAVQRVAQTSLREMIGASVLSALLSERKEADATLKQVIGAKTAEWGVTINSVEIRDVAIPANLQDAMSRQAQAEREKQARVILGAAEEEVAQKFVNAAKLYSSSPEALQLRAMNIIYETTKERGATILMPSAMVDAMNPGAAAFALQMARNDAGGASSVPLPSGPSVPPAGKSGA
;
A
#
# COMPACT_ATOMS: atom_id res chain seq x y z
N THR A 1 -50.94 -2.35 42.48
CA THR A 1 -49.88 -1.45 41.96
C THR A 1 -49.29 -2.10 40.74
N ASP A 2 -49.30 -1.39 39.61
CA ASP A 2 -48.85 -1.97 38.34
C ASP A 2 -47.34 -1.73 38.16
N TYR A 3 -46.54 -2.58 38.81
CA TYR A 3 -45.07 -2.53 38.75
C TYR A 3 -44.54 -2.65 37.32
N ASN A 4 -45.25 -3.36 36.43
CA ASN A 4 -44.87 -3.50 35.04
C ASN A 4 -44.92 -2.15 34.31
N SER A 5 -46.01 -1.40 34.52
CA SER A 5 -46.15 -0.05 33.97
C SER A 5 -45.09 0.93 34.51
N ALA A 6 -44.71 0.81 35.78
CA ALA A 6 -43.70 1.65 36.40
C ALA A 6 -42.30 1.37 35.84
N VAL A 7 -41.94 0.09 35.72
CA VAL A 7 -40.67 -0.35 35.10
C VAL A 7 -40.60 0.10 33.64
N GLN A 8 -41.69 0.02 32.89
CA GLN A 8 -41.73 0.46 31.50
C GLN A 8 -41.46 1.98 31.36
N ARG A 9 -42.02 2.81 32.25
CA ARG A 9 -41.74 4.26 32.26
C ARG A 9 -40.30 4.58 32.61
N VAL A 10 -39.74 3.88 33.61
CA VAL A 10 -38.34 4.03 33.98
C VAL A 10 -37.44 3.64 32.80
N ALA A 11 -37.70 2.51 32.15
CA ALA A 11 -36.94 2.07 30.99
C ALA A 11 -37.00 3.09 29.84
N GLN A 12 -38.19 3.63 29.52
CA GLN A 12 -38.34 4.65 28.48
C GLN A 12 -37.61 5.95 28.80
N THR A 13 -37.65 6.39 30.05
CA THR A 13 -36.99 7.62 30.50
C THR A 13 -35.47 7.45 30.43
N SER A 14 -34.94 6.34 30.96
CA SER A 14 -33.52 6.02 30.91
C SER A 14 -33.01 5.86 29.47
N LEU A 15 -33.79 5.22 28.59
CA LEU A 15 -33.45 5.11 27.17
C LEU A 15 -33.38 6.48 26.49
N ARG A 16 -34.36 7.36 26.75
CA ARG A 16 -34.38 8.73 26.21
C ARG A 16 -33.18 9.55 26.69
N GLU A 17 -32.88 9.49 27.98
CA GLU A 17 -31.71 10.16 28.58
C GLU A 17 -30.40 9.69 27.92
N MET A 18 -30.24 8.38 27.73
CA MET A 18 -29.05 7.81 27.11
C MET A 18 -28.90 8.24 25.64
N ILE A 19 -29.98 8.27 24.86
CA ILE A 19 -29.97 8.77 23.47
C ILE A 19 -29.63 10.26 23.41
N GLY A 20 -30.06 11.05 24.40
CA GLY A 20 -29.75 12.47 24.47
C GLY A 20 -28.32 12.78 24.90
N ALA A 21 -27.73 11.93 25.76
CA ALA A 21 -26.38 12.13 26.30
C ALA A 21 -25.25 11.61 25.38
N SER A 22 -25.56 10.70 24.46
CA SER A 22 -24.58 10.06 23.58
C SER A 22 -24.80 10.43 22.11
N VAL A 23 -23.74 10.33 21.31
CA VAL A 23 -23.88 10.49 19.87
C VAL A 23 -24.60 9.24 19.32
N LEU A 24 -25.69 9.43 18.59
CA LEU A 24 -26.49 8.34 18.02
C LEU A 24 -25.63 7.32 17.24
N SER A 25 -24.59 7.77 16.53
CA SER A 25 -23.67 6.88 15.83
C SER A 25 -22.92 5.92 16.76
N ALA A 26 -22.51 6.38 17.94
CA ALA A 26 -21.82 5.55 18.93
C ALA A 26 -22.76 4.49 19.49
N LEU A 27 -24.01 4.83 19.82
CA LEU A 27 -25.01 3.85 20.27
C LEU A 27 -25.27 2.75 19.24
N LEU A 28 -25.22 3.10 17.95
CA LEU A 28 -25.41 2.13 16.87
C LEU A 28 -24.18 1.24 16.65
N SER A 29 -22.97 1.76 16.90
CA SER A 29 -21.72 1.00 16.77
C SER A 29 -21.40 0.14 18.02
N GLU A 30 -21.75 0.60 19.21
CA GLU A 30 -21.33 0.02 20.50
C GLU A 30 -22.55 -0.47 21.31
N ARG A 31 -23.44 -1.24 20.67
CA ARG A 31 -24.72 -1.66 21.27
C ARG A 31 -24.57 -2.39 22.61
N LYS A 32 -23.54 -3.23 22.75
CA LYS A 32 -23.28 -3.98 24.01
C LYS A 32 -23.01 -3.06 25.20
N GLU A 33 -22.30 -1.95 24.96
CA GLU A 33 -21.99 -0.98 26.00
C GLU A 33 -23.23 -0.17 26.39
N ALA A 34 -24.04 0.19 25.39
CA ALA A 34 -25.33 0.83 25.62
C ALA A 34 -26.28 -0.07 26.43
N ASP A 35 -26.39 -1.35 26.07
CA ASP A 35 -27.22 -2.34 26.77
C ASP A 35 -26.77 -2.53 28.24
N ALA A 36 -25.45 -2.60 28.47
CA ALA A 36 -24.88 -2.71 29.82
C ALA A 36 -25.18 -1.46 30.67
N THR A 37 -25.02 -0.28 30.08
CA THR A 37 -25.31 1.01 30.74
C THR A 37 -26.78 1.12 31.09
N LEU A 38 -27.67 0.79 30.15
CA LEU A 38 -29.13 0.75 30.38
C LEU A 38 -29.51 -0.22 31.49
N LYS A 39 -28.93 -1.43 31.50
CA LYS A 39 -29.17 -2.42 32.56
C LYS A 39 -28.80 -1.87 33.93
N GLN A 40 -27.66 -1.20 34.05
CA GLN A 40 -27.21 -0.61 35.31
C GLN A 40 -28.15 0.51 35.78
N VAL A 41 -28.49 1.45 34.89
CA VAL A 41 -29.35 2.60 35.24
C VAL A 41 -30.77 2.14 35.60
N ILE A 42 -31.37 1.24 34.81
CA ILE A 42 -32.71 0.73 35.09
C ILE A 42 -32.68 -0.12 36.37
N GLY A 43 -31.70 -1.01 36.53
CA GLY A 43 -31.57 -1.86 37.70
C GLY A 43 -31.44 -1.09 39.00
N ALA A 44 -30.69 0.02 39.00
CA ALA A 44 -30.58 0.90 40.16
C ALA A 44 -31.94 1.53 40.54
N LYS A 45 -32.71 2.01 39.56
CA LYS A 45 -34.03 2.63 39.80
C LYS A 45 -35.11 1.62 40.20
N THR A 46 -35.04 0.38 39.72
CA THR A 46 -36.03 -0.67 40.02
C THR A 46 -35.72 -1.47 41.30
N ALA A 47 -34.49 -1.37 41.83
CA ALA A 47 -34.09 -2.03 43.07
C ALA A 47 -34.94 -1.59 44.28
N GLU A 48 -35.37 -0.33 44.32
CA GLU A 48 -36.25 0.21 45.37
C GLU A 48 -37.62 -0.51 45.42
N TRP A 49 -38.02 -1.14 44.33
CA TRP A 49 -39.28 -1.88 44.22
C TRP A 49 -39.09 -3.40 44.39
N GLY A 50 -37.87 -3.87 44.66
CA GLY A 50 -37.55 -5.29 44.79
C GLY A 50 -37.57 -6.05 43.46
N VAL A 51 -37.41 -5.36 42.33
CA VAL A 51 -37.42 -5.96 40.98
C VAL A 51 -36.00 -6.06 40.42
N THR A 52 -35.55 -7.27 40.13
CA THR A 52 -34.23 -7.56 39.54
C THR A 52 -34.31 -7.60 38.02
N ILE A 53 -33.45 -6.82 37.35
CA ILE A 53 -33.31 -6.79 35.89
C ILE A 53 -32.24 -7.81 35.45
N ASN A 54 -32.62 -8.81 34.66
CA ASN A 54 -31.68 -9.82 34.15
C ASN A 54 -30.90 -9.34 32.91
N SER A 55 -31.59 -8.78 31.92
CA SER A 55 -31.00 -8.27 30.67
C SER A 55 -31.83 -7.12 30.11
N VAL A 56 -31.16 -6.25 29.34
CA VAL A 56 -31.78 -5.19 28.55
C VAL A 56 -31.14 -5.26 27.17
N GLU A 57 -31.95 -5.20 26.12
CA GLU A 57 -31.50 -5.19 24.75
C GLU A 57 -32.28 -4.14 23.98
N ILE A 58 -31.57 -3.25 23.30
CA ILE A 58 -32.17 -2.34 22.33
C ILE A 58 -32.62 -3.18 21.13
N ARG A 59 -33.87 -3.01 20.68
CA ARG A 59 -34.40 -3.65 19.47
C ARG A 59 -34.20 -2.76 18.24
N ASP A 60 -35.28 -2.20 17.71
CA ASP A 60 -35.29 -1.48 16.45
C ASP A 60 -35.17 0.03 16.69
N VAL A 61 -34.25 0.66 15.98
CA VAL A 61 -34.08 2.11 15.96
C VAL A 61 -34.46 2.59 14.58
N ALA A 62 -35.61 3.26 14.46
CA ALA A 62 -36.03 3.89 13.23
C ALA A 62 -35.37 5.27 13.10
N ILE A 63 -34.39 5.38 12.19
CA ILE A 63 -33.70 6.64 11.88
C ILE A 63 -34.46 7.30 10.72
N PRO A 64 -34.80 8.59 10.81
CA PRO A 64 -35.46 9.28 9.71
C PRO A 64 -34.51 9.43 8.52
N ALA A 65 -35.05 9.35 7.29
CA ALA A 65 -34.26 9.27 6.06
C ALA A 65 -33.28 10.45 5.88
N ASN A 66 -33.69 11.67 6.27
CA ASN A 66 -32.84 12.85 6.22
C ASN A 66 -31.58 12.73 7.10
N LEU A 67 -31.70 12.15 8.29
CA LEU A 67 -30.57 11.94 9.20
C LEU A 67 -29.69 10.79 8.72
N GLN A 68 -30.29 9.73 8.18
CA GLN A 68 -29.56 8.60 7.61
C GLN A 68 -28.62 9.06 6.48
N ASP A 69 -29.08 9.93 5.59
CA ASP A 69 -28.26 10.49 4.51
C ASP A 69 -27.11 11.34 5.05
N ALA A 70 -27.37 12.20 6.03
CA ALA A 70 -26.36 13.04 6.66
C ALA A 70 -25.28 12.20 7.37
N MET A 71 -25.70 11.20 8.15
CA MET A 71 -24.80 10.28 8.84
C MET A 71 -23.97 9.45 7.87
N SER A 72 -24.57 8.98 6.77
CA SER A 72 -23.87 8.24 5.72
C SER A 72 -22.74 9.08 5.10
N ARG A 73 -23.05 10.34 4.74
CA ARG A 73 -22.04 11.28 4.21
C ARG A 73 -20.93 11.57 5.21
N GLN A 74 -21.29 11.80 6.48
CA GLN A 74 -20.30 12.03 7.54
C GLN A 74 -19.40 10.80 7.75
N ALA A 75 -19.98 9.60 7.79
CA ALA A 75 -19.23 8.36 7.95
C ALA A 75 -18.28 8.10 6.77
N GLN A 76 -18.71 8.41 5.54
CA GLN A 76 -17.86 8.32 4.36
C GLN A 76 -16.69 9.31 4.43
N ALA A 77 -16.95 10.57 4.78
CA ALA A 77 -15.92 11.58 4.90
C ALA A 77 -14.87 11.23 5.97
N GLU A 78 -15.31 10.74 7.14
CA GLU A 78 -14.38 10.33 8.21
C GLU A 78 -13.57 9.10 7.79
N ARG A 79 -14.18 8.11 7.13
CA ARG A 79 -13.45 6.95 6.58
C ARG A 79 -12.42 7.36 5.53
N GLU A 80 -12.78 8.26 4.63
CA GLU A 80 -11.86 8.75 3.59
C GLU A 80 -10.70 9.52 4.20
N LYS A 81 -10.97 10.39 5.19
CA LYS A 81 -9.93 11.08 5.96
C LYS A 81 -9.01 10.08 6.65
N GLN A 82 -9.55 9.09 7.35
CA GLN A 82 -8.77 8.06 8.03
C GLN A 82 -7.92 7.26 7.04
N ALA A 83 -8.49 6.86 5.90
CA ALA A 83 -7.75 6.17 4.84
C ALA A 83 -6.57 7.02 4.33
N ARG A 84 -6.76 8.33 4.15
CA ARG A 84 -5.68 9.25 3.74
C ARG A 84 -4.59 9.38 4.80
N VAL A 85 -4.96 9.47 6.08
CA VAL A 85 -3.98 9.52 7.18
C VAL A 85 -3.17 8.23 7.24
N ILE A 86 -3.82 7.08 7.12
CA ILE A 86 -3.15 5.77 7.11
C ILE A 86 -2.21 5.65 5.92
N LEU A 87 -2.64 6.09 4.73
CA LEU A 87 -1.80 6.07 3.54
C LEU A 87 -0.57 6.97 3.71
N GLY A 88 -0.74 8.20 4.20
CA GLY A 88 0.37 9.11 4.45
C GLY A 88 1.37 8.56 5.48
N ALA A 89 0.87 7.94 6.56
CA ALA A 89 1.72 7.28 7.56
C ALA A 89 2.49 6.08 6.95
N ALA A 90 1.83 5.29 6.12
CA ALA A 90 2.48 4.18 5.42
C ALA A 90 3.55 4.67 4.43
N GLU A 91 3.30 5.76 3.70
CA GLU A 91 4.28 6.37 2.81
C GLU A 91 5.51 6.89 3.57
N GLU A 92 5.31 7.54 4.72
CA GLU A 92 6.40 7.99 5.60
C GLU A 92 7.25 6.81 6.08
N GLU A 93 6.61 5.73 6.56
CA GLU A 93 7.30 4.52 6.99
C GLU A 93 8.13 3.92 5.85
N VAL A 94 7.53 3.78 4.67
CA VAL A 94 8.20 3.25 3.48
C VAL A 94 9.39 4.12 3.07
N ALA A 95 9.24 5.44 3.05
CA ALA A 95 10.31 6.37 2.73
C ALA A 95 11.49 6.22 3.71
N GLN A 96 11.20 6.09 5.01
CA GLN A 96 12.24 5.89 6.03
C GLN A 96 13.00 4.57 5.82
N LYS A 97 12.31 3.49 5.45
CA LYS A 97 12.96 2.21 5.12
C LYS A 97 13.84 2.33 3.88
N PHE A 98 13.40 3.07 2.85
CA PHE A 98 14.23 3.32 1.65
C PHE A 98 15.48 4.12 1.96
N VAL A 99 15.40 5.17 2.78
CA VAL A 99 16.58 5.94 3.21
C VAL A 99 17.56 5.04 3.95
N ASN A 100 17.07 4.16 4.83
CA ASN A 100 17.92 3.21 5.54
C ASN A 100 18.57 2.21 4.57
N ALA A 101 17.81 1.65 3.62
CA ALA A 101 18.34 0.76 2.60
C ALA A 101 19.42 1.45 1.74
N ALA A 102 19.21 2.70 1.34
CA ALA A 102 20.18 3.48 0.58
C ALA A 102 21.50 3.68 1.37
N LYS A 103 21.42 3.96 2.68
CA LYS A 103 22.60 4.04 3.55
C LYS A 103 23.34 2.69 3.62
N LEU A 104 22.62 1.58 3.72
CA LEU A 104 23.21 0.24 3.71
C LEU A 104 23.91 -0.05 2.39
N TYR A 105 23.28 0.25 1.25
CA TYR A 105 23.89 0.07 -0.06
C TYR A 105 25.12 0.96 -0.29
N SER A 106 25.11 2.19 0.24
CA SER A 106 26.29 3.06 0.20
C SER A 106 27.48 2.49 0.99
N SER A 107 27.23 1.66 2.00
CA SER A 107 28.28 1.06 2.84
C SER A 107 28.84 -0.26 2.29
N SER A 108 28.13 -0.94 1.38
CA SER A 108 28.59 -2.19 0.75
C SER A 108 28.29 -2.19 -0.75
N PRO A 109 29.31 -1.97 -1.60
CA PRO A 109 29.18 -2.07 -3.06
C PRO A 109 28.69 -3.44 -3.55
N GLU A 110 29.05 -4.53 -2.86
CA GLU A 110 28.66 -5.89 -3.21
C GLU A 110 27.14 -6.10 -3.05
N ALA A 111 26.52 -5.50 -2.04
CA ALA A 111 25.08 -5.57 -1.81
C ALA A 111 24.29 -4.88 -2.95
N LEU A 112 24.81 -3.76 -3.47
CA LEU A 112 24.21 -3.07 -4.62
C LEU A 112 24.27 -3.94 -5.89
N GLN A 113 25.39 -4.64 -6.09
CA GLN A 113 25.56 -5.54 -7.24
C GLN A 113 24.60 -6.74 -7.16
N LEU A 114 24.44 -7.36 -5.99
CA LEU A 114 23.45 -8.43 -5.78
C LEU A 114 22.02 -7.95 -6.01
N ARG A 115 21.68 -6.72 -5.58
CA ARG A 115 20.39 -6.08 -5.85
C ARG A 115 20.17 -5.90 -7.36
N ALA A 116 21.17 -5.43 -8.10
CA ALA A 116 21.10 -5.28 -9.55
C ALA A 116 20.86 -6.63 -10.26
N MET A 117 21.57 -7.69 -9.84
CA MET A 117 21.34 -9.04 -10.36
C MET A 117 19.94 -9.56 -10.03
N ASN A 118 19.42 -9.32 -8.82
CA ASN A 118 18.07 -9.74 -8.45
C ASN A 118 16.99 -9.02 -9.27
N ILE A 119 17.15 -7.72 -9.52
CA ILE A 119 16.24 -6.96 -10.40
C ILE A 119 16.23 -7.55 -11.81
N ILE A 120 17.41 -7.88 -12.35
CA ILE A 120 17.53 -8.55 -13.66
C ILE A 120 16.82 -9.91 -13.64
N TYR A 121 17.01 -10.71 -12.59
CA TYR A 121 16.35 -12.01 -12.44
C TYR A 121 14.82 -11.89 -12.34
N GLU A 122 14.29 -10.99 -11.50
CA GLU A 122 12.84 -10.76 -11.33
C GLU A 122 12.20 -10.27 -12.62
N THR A 123 12.81 -9.28 -13.29
CA THR A 123 12.30 -8.75 -14.57
C THR A 123 12.36 -9.79 -15.70
N THR A 124 13.41 -10.62 -15.73
CA THR A 124 13.54 -11.73 -16.70
C THR A 124 12.50 -12.82 -16.45
N LYS A 125 12.25 -13.16 -15.18
CA LYS A 125 11.26 -14.16 -14.77
C LYS A 125 9.83 -13.72 -15.07
N GLU A 126 9.49 -12.45 -14.90
CA GLU A 126 8.12 -11.95 -15.05
C GLU A 126 7.74 -11.58 -16.49
N ARG A 127 8.68 -11.09 -17.31
CA ARG A 127 8.33 -10.45 -18.60
C ARG A 127 9.05 -10.98 -19.85
N GLY A 128 10.03 -11.87 -19.73
CA GLY A 128 10.76 -12.39 -20.90
C GLY A 128 11.26 -11.28 -21.85
N ALA A 129 11.80 -10.18 -21.30
CA ALA A 129 12.14 -8.98 -22.06
C ALA A 129 13.64 -8.92 -22.40
N THR A 130 13.96 -8.50 -23.64
CA THR A 130 15.31 -8.18 -24.12
C THR A 130 15.94 -7.08 -23.27
N ILE A 131 17.06 -7.39 -22.59
CA ILE A 131 17.77 -6.46 -21.70
C ILE A 131 18.85 -5.72 -22.50
N LEU A 132 18.80 -4.39 -22.49
CA LEU A 132 19.88 -3.56 -23.03
C LEU A 132 21.03 -3.54 -22.01
N MET A 133 22.00 -4.44 -22.20
CA MET A 133 23.18 -4.53 -21.33
C MET A 133 24.20 -3.45 -21.68
N PRO A 134 24.75 -2.70 -20.70
CA PRO A 134 25.92 -1.85 -20.91
C PRO A 134 27.08 -2.69 -21.45
N SER A 135 27.76 -2.18 -22.50
CA SER A 135 28.83 -2.89 -23.22
C SER A 135 29.96 -3.42 -22.33
N ALA A 136 30.25 -2.74 -21.21
CA ALA A 136 31.27 -3.14 -20.25
C ALA A 136 31.01 -4.53 -19.61
N MET A 137 29.75 -4.96 -19.52
CA MET A 137 29.41 -6.29 -19.00
C MET A 137 29.53 -7.39 -20.07
N VAL A 138 29.37 -7.04 -21.35
CA VAL A 138 29.50 -7.96 -22.48
C VAL A 138 30.96 -8.33 -22.73
N ASP A 139 31.88 -7.37 -22.59
CA ASP A 139 33.32 -7.62 -22.72
C ASP A 139 33.86 -8.59 -21.66
N ALA A 140 33.36 -8.51 -20.42
CA ALA A 140 33.74 -9.42 -19.36
C ALA A 140 33.20 -10.86 -19.54
N MET A 141 32.15 -11.04 -20.36
CA MET A 141 31.49 -12.33 -20.60
C MET A 141 31.89 -12.99 -21.92
N ASN A 142 32.75 -12.38 -22.75
CA ASN A 142 33.24 -12.99 -23.98
C ASN A 142 34.66 -13.57 -23.80
N PRO A 143 34.82 -14.81 -23.28
CA PRO A 143 36.12 -15.47 -23.21
C PRO A 143 36.74 -15.72 -24.59
N GLY A 144 35.96 -15.65 -25.67
CA GLY A 144 36.41 -15.74 -27.05
C GLY A 144 37.14 -14.49 -27.55
N ALA A 145 36.80 -13.29 -27.07
CA ALA A 145 37.51 -12.06 -27.45
C ALA A 145 38.91 -12.00 -26.81
N ALA A 146 39.04 -12.45 -25.56
CA ALA A 146 40.35 -12.61 -24.92
C ALA A 146 41.20 -13.66 -25.66
N ALA A 147 40.60 -14.79 -26.08
CA ALA A 147 41.28 -15.81 -26.86
C ALA A 147 41.67 -15.33 -28.27
N PHE A 148 40.81 -14.55 -28.94
CA PHE A 148 41.08 -13.98 -30.26
C PHE A 148 42.16 -12.90 -30.20
N ALA A 149 42.14 -12.02 -29.18
CA ALA A 149 43.19 -11.03 -28.94
C ALA A 149 44.54 -11.68 -28.62
N LEU A 150 44.54 -12.77 -27.84
CA LEU A 150 45.75 -13.55 -27.54
C LEU A 150 46.28 -14.29 -28.78
N GLN A 151 45.39 -14.72 -29.68
CA GLN A 151 45.76 -15.40 -30.92
C GLN A 151 46.24 -14.42 -32.01
N MET A 152 45.72 -13.20 -32.04
CA MET A 152 46.20 -12.12 -32.90
C MET A 152 47.59 -11.63 -32.45
N ALA A 153 47.79 -11.45 -31.14
CA ALA A 153 49.08 -11.11 -30.55
C ALA A 153 50.15 -12.20 -30.78
N ARG A 154 49.73 -13.46 -30.98
CA ARG A 154 50.64 -14.58 -31.29
C ARG A 154 51.00 -14.67 -32.78
N ASN A 155 50.18 -14.13 -33.68
CA ASN A 155 50.42 -14.16 -35.12
C ASN A 155 51.24 -12.97 -35.64
N ASP A 156 51.33 -11.86 -34.90
CA ASP A 156 52.14 -10.69 -35.28
C ASP A 156 53.65 -10.86 -35.01
N ALA A 157 54.09 -11.98 -34.44
CA ALA A 157 55.50 -12.27 -34.19
C ALA A 157 56.21 -13.04 -35.33
N GLY A 158 55.55 -13.33 -36.44
CA GLY A 158 56.14 -14.16 -37.50
C GLY A 158 55.58 -13.93 -38.90
N GLY A 159 56.25 -13.07 -39.67
CA GLY A 159 56.31 -13.20 -41.13
C GLY A 159 55.55 -12.13 -41.92
N ALA A 160 56.32 -11.20 -42.50
CA ALA A 160 55.86 -10.27 -43.52
C ALA A 160 55.32 -11.00 -44.77
N SER A 161 54.13 -10.62 -45.24
CA SER A 161 53.85 -10.38 -46.67
C SER A 161 52.42 -9.85 -46.89
N SER A 162 52.34 -8.90 -47.80
CA SER A 162 51.19 -8.17 -48.34
C SER A 162 49.94 -8.98 -48.67
N VAL A 163 48.75 -8.37 -48.58
CA VAL A 163 47.60 -8.45 -49.53
C VAL A 163 46.48 -7.46 -49.09
N PRO A 164 45.61 -6.95 -49.99
CA PRO A 164 45.14 -5.56 -50.02
C PRO A 164 43.74 -5.32 -49.40
N LEU A 165 43.40 -4.03 -49.23
CA LEU A 165 42.10 -3.54 -48.75
C LEU A 165 40.93 -3.92 -49.68
N PRO A 166 39.76 -4.32 -49.15
CA PRO A 166 38.52 -4.37 -49.92
C PRO A 166 37.89 -2.98 -50.02
N SER A 167 37.73 -2.50 -51.25
CA SER A 167 36.93 -1.33 -51.63
C SER A 167 35.44 -1.57 -51.39
N GLY A 168 34.79 -0.70 -50.60
CA GLY A 168 33.34 -0.68 -50.40
C GLY A 168 32.57 -0.08 -51.59
N PRO A 169 31.26 -0.33 -51.72
CA PRO A 169 30.46 0.15 -52.84
C PRO A 169 30.17 1.65 -52.75
N SER A 170 30.27 2.31 -53.90
CA SER A 170 30.06 3.74 -54.15
C SER A 170 28.59 4.16 -54.00
N VAL A 171 28.34 5.23 -53.24
CA VAL A 171 27.06 5.95 -53.16
C VAL A 171 27.08 7.12 -54.16
N PRO A 172 26.04 7.34 -55.00
CA PRO A 172 25.99 8.49 -55.89
C PRO A 172 25.54 9.77 -55.13
N PRO A 173 25.98 10.97 -55.55
CA PRO A 173 25.85 12.18 -54.73
C PRO A 173 24.46 12.84 -54.82
N ALA A 174 23.97 13.28 -53.66
CA ALA A 174 22.86 14.22 -53.51
C ALA A 174 23.28 15.61 -54.03
N GLY A 175 22.40 16.21 -54.86
CA GLY A 175 22.58 17.53 -55.44
C GLY A 175 22.60 18.66 -54.41
N LYS A 176 23.36 19.72 -54.73
CA LYS A 176 23.31 21.01 -54.05
C LYS A 176 22.65 22.07 -54.92
N SER A 177 21.61 22.69 -54.36
CA SER A 177 21.14 24.08 -54.45
C SER A 177 21.66 25.01 -55.57
N GLY A 178 20.71 25.62 -56.29
CA GLY A 178 20.63 27.09 -56.37
C GLY A 178 20.94 27.76 -57.72
N ALA A 179 19.91 28.00 -58.53
CA ALA A 179 19.68 29.23 -59.33
C ALA A 179 18.22 29.23 -59.82
#